data_AF-A0A971BU13-F1
#
_entry.id   AF-A0A971BU13-F1
#
_cell.length_a   1.000
_cell.length_b   1.000
_cell.length_c   1.000
_cell.angle_alpha   90.00
_cell.angle_beta   90.00
_cell.angle_gamma   90.00
#
_symmetry.space_group_name_H-M   'P 1'
#
loop_
_entity.id
_entity.type
_entity.pdbx_description
1 polymer ?
#
loop_
_entity_poly.entity_id
_entity_poly.type
_entity_poly.pdbx_seq_one_letter_code
_entity_poly.pdbx_strand_id
1 'polypeptide(L)'
;MKMEAAFRAMLAALFCCLTLLPGALAEEEGGGPVFYPGKPGKPGPVLFSHRAHGPDGAGYACEKCHTSSSPEARGVGMDEMRRGQACGACHDGETTAPHTLKTAAPIRDCAACHMPGADIVIPMNRMDPVPFSHLRHLAPGPDPSASGGFNCRDCHPAPFERTLKGPPAMEVPHESGGCAECHNGRQRADGRPVAFPATRRCLTCHVPPEPPARNIQE
;
A
#
# COMPACT_ATOMS: atom_id res chain seq x y z
N MET A 1 -50.84 -31.60 -22.88
CA MET A 1 -49.69 -32.05 -22.07
C MET A 1 -48.31 -31.65 -22.60
N LYS A 2 -48.03 -31.58 -23.91
CA LYS A 2 -46.68 -31.16 -24.41
C LYS A 2 -46.40 -29.64 -24.34
N MET A 3 -47.45 -28.82 -24.40
CA MET A 3 -47.33 -27.35 -24.45
C MET A 3 -47.05 -26.72 -23.07
N GLU A 4 -47.53 -27.33 -21.98
CA GLU A 4 -47.32 -26.85 -20.61
C GLU A 4 -45.90 -27.10 -20.09
N ALA A 5 -45.27 -28.19 -20.54
CA ALA A 5 -43.87 -28.48 -20.21
C ALA A 5 -42.91 -27.48 -20.88
N ALA A 6 -43.19 -27.07 -22.12
CA ALA A 6 -42.42 -26.06 -22.84
C ALA A 6 -42.58 -24.67 -22.20
N PHE A 7 -43.78 -24.32 -21.76
CA PHE A 7 -44.04 -23.03 -21.09
C PHE A 7 -43.39 -22.93 -19.71
N ARG A 8 -43.39 -24.03 -18.93
CA ARG A 8 -42.69 -24.11 -17.64
C ARG A 8 -41.17 -24.08 -17.77
N ALA A 9 -40.61 -24.70 -18.82
CA ALA A 9 -39.18 -24.65 -19.10
C ALA A 9 -38.71 -23.26 -19.54
N MET A 10 -39.51 -22.54 -20.34
CA MET A 10 -39.21 -21.14 -20.71
C MET A 10 -39.27 -20.19 -19.50
N LEU A 11 -40.27 -20.34 -18.62
CA LEU A 11 -40.37 -19.51 -17.40
C LEU A 11 -39.22 -19.78 -16.41
N ALA A 12 -38.78 -21.03 -16.26
CA ALA A 12 -37.64 -21.37 -15.42
C ALA A 12 -36.30 -20.86 -15.99
N ALA A 13 -36.12 -20.89 -17.31
CA ALA A 13 -34.91 -20.36 -17.96
C ALA A 13 -34.85 -18.83 -17.92
N LEU A 14 -36.00 -18.15 -18.03
CA LEU A 14 -36.08 -16.68 -17.92
C LEU A 14 -35.80 -16.19 -16.49
N PHE A 15 -36.19 -16.96 -15.47
CA PHE A 15 -35.91 -16.65 -14.06
C PHE A 15 -34.46 -16.95 -13.67
N CYS A 16 -33.82 -17.94 -14.32
CA CYS A 16 -32.41 -18.27 -14.10
C CYS A 16 -31.46 -17.23 -14.75
N CYS A 17 -31.82 -16.65 -15.91
CA CYS A 17 -31.02 -15.59 -16.53
C CYS A 17 -31.11 -14.24 -15.80
N LEU A 18 -32.14 -13.98 -14.99
CA LEU A 18 -32.28 -12.71 -14.26
C LEU A 18 -31.49 -12.66 -12.94
N THR A 19 -30.95 -13.79 -12.48
CA THR A 19 -30.04 -13.85 -11.31
C THR A 19 -28.57 -14.00 -11.72
N LEU A 20 -28.30 -14.09 -13.02
CA LEU A 20 -26.98 -14.29 -13.61
C LEU A 20 -26.62 -13.10 -14.49
N LEU A 21 -26.29 -11.96 -13.86
CA LEU A 21 -25.37 -10.90 -14.31
C LEU A 21 -25.69 -9.60 -13.54
N PRO A 22 -24.69 -8.77 -13.19
CA PRO A 22 -23.30 -9.05 -12.85
C PRO A 22 -23.04 -8.68 -11.38
N GLY A 23 -21.90 -9.09 -10.84
CA GLY A 23 -21.26 -8.31 -9.78
C GLY A 23 -21.03 -6.90 -10.32
N ALA A 24 -22.04 -6.03 -10.17
CA ALA A 24 -21.85 -4.60 -10.26
C ALA A 24 -20.79 -4.29 -9.21
N LEU A 25 -19.67 -3.80 -9.74
CA LEU A 25 -18.54 -3.24 -9.04
C LEU A 25 -19.05 -2.67 -7.71
N ALA A 26 -18.61 -3.28 -6.60
CA ALA A 26 -18.57 -2.53 -5.37
C ALA A 26 -17.62 -1.37 -5.68
N GLU A 27 -18.19 -0.21 -6.00
CA GLU A 27 -17.48 1.04 -5.87
C GLU A 27 -16.90 1.00 -4.45
N GLU A 28 -15.59 1.23 -4.30
CA GLU A 28 -15.03 1.42 -2.98
C GLU A 28 -15.63 2.72 -2.43
N GLU A 29 -16.79 2.61 -1.78
CA GLU A 29 -17.63 3.69 -1.20
C GLU A 29 -16.86 4.60 -0.22
N GLY A 30 -15.59 4.30 0.05
CA GLY A 30 -14.72 5.02 0.98
C GLY A 30 -13.51 5.70 0.35
N GLY A 31 -13.37 5.85 -0.97
CA GLY A 31 -12.35 6.72 -1.58
C GLY A 31 -10.89 6.19 -1.63
N GLY A 32 -10.64 4.94 -1.18
CA GLY A 32 -9.36 4.25 -1.32
C GLY A 32 -8.15 4.89 -0.61
N PRO A 33 -6.93 4.35 -0.75
CA PRO A 33 -5.71 5.00 -0.29
C PRO A 33 -5.30 6.18 -1.17
N VAL A 34 -4.72 7.23 -0.58
CA VAL A 34 -4.13 8.37 -1.31
C VAL A 34 -2.64 8.44 -1.03
N PHE A 35 -1.83 8.44 -2.10
CA PHE A 35 -0.37 8.44 -2.01
C PHE A 35 0.22 9.84 -2.21
N TYR A 36 1.03 10.28 -1.25
CA TYR A 36 1.83 11.49 -1.35
C TYR A 36 3.32 11.12 -1.51
N PRO A 37 3.90 11.33 -2.71
CA PRO A 37 5.28 10.93 -2.97
C PRO A 37 6.27 11.76 -2.12
N GLY A 38 7.30 11.08 -1.61
CA GLY A 38 8.44 11.73 -0.95
C GLY A 38 9.35 12.43 -1.95
N LYS A 39 10.22 13.32 -1.46
CA LYS A 39 11.29 13.95 -2.25
C LYS A 39 12.65 13.43 -1.78
N PRO A 40 13.65 13.30 -2.67
CA PRO A 40 15.01 12.95 -2.26
C PRO A 40 15.53 13.87 -1.15
N GLY A 41 16.14 13.29 -0.12
CA GLY A 41 16.67 14.04 1.04
C GLY A 41 15.62 14.65 1.97
N LYS A 42 14.35 14.24 1.87
CA LYS A 42 13.25 14.63 2.77
C LYS A 42 12.66 13.38 3.46
N PRO A 43 11.86 13.54 4.54
CA PRO A 43 11.11 12.43 5.12
C PRO A 43 10.33 11.63 4.06
N GLY A 44 10.19 10.32 4.28
CA GLY A 44 9.66 9.36 3.31
C GLY A 44 8.21 9.65 2.87
N PRO A 45 7.69 8.89 1.89
CA PRO A 45 6.35 9.13 1.37
C PRO A 45 5.27 8.95 2.45
N VAL A 46 4.11 9.55 2.23
CA VAL A 46 2.94 9.41 3.10
C VAL A 46 1.85 8.65 2.37
N LEU A 47 1.28 7.64 3.04
CA LEU A 47 0.10 6.93 2.56
C LEU A 47 -1.09 7.31 3.45
N PHE A 48 -2.04 8.05 2.89
CA PHE A 48 -3.29 8.38 3.56
C PHE A 48 -4.32 7.27 3.35
N SER A 49 -5.07 6.95 4.39
CA SER A 49 -6.14 5.94 4.35
C SER A 49 -7.47 6.58 4.67
N HIS A 50 -8.37 6.64 3.68
CA HIS A 50 -9.74 7.05 3.94
C HIS A 50 -10.45 6.11 4.91
N ARG A 51 -10.26 4.79 4.82
CA ARG A 51 -10.85 3.85 5.80
C ARG A 51 -10.46 4.16 7.25
N ALA A 52 -9.22 4.57 7.48
CA ALA A 52 -8.78 4.94 8.83
C ALA A 52 -9.44 6.22 9.35
N HIS A 53 -9.75 7.18 8.47
CA HIS A 53 -10.31 8.49 8.84
C HIS A 53 -11.83 8.55 8.72
N GLY A 54 -12.42 7.80 7.80
CA GLY A 54 -13.83 7.84 7.42
C GLY A 54 -14.75 7.18 8.43
N PRO A 55 -16.03 6.97 8.05
CA PRO A 55 -17.07 6.48 8.95
C PRO A 55 -16.73 5.15 9.66
N ASP A 56 -16.08 4.22 8.95
CA ASP A 56 -15.72 2.90 9.47
C ASP A 56 -14.48 2.89 10.38
N GLY A 57 -13.73 4.00 10.43
CA GLY A 57 -12.50 4.14 11.20
C GLY A 57 -12.65 5.18 12.31
N ALA A 58 -12.12 6.37 12.08
CA ALA A 58 -12.17 7.47 13.04
C ALA A 58 -13.58 8.08 13.18
N GLY A 59 -14.49 7.85 12.23
CA GLY A 59 -15.87 8.33 12.27
C GLY A 59 -16.09 9.69 11.64
N TYR A 60 -15.18 10.17 10.78
CA TYR A 60 -15.40 11.42 10.07
C TYR A 60 -16.27 11.20 8.83
N ALA A 61 -17.26 12.07 8.66
CA ALA A 61 -18.04 12.16 7.42
C ALA A 61 -17.19 12.74 6.27
N CYS A 62 -17.54 12.42 5.03
CA CYS A 62 -16.79 12.80 3.84
C CYS A 62 -16.58 14.32 3.73
N GLU A 63 -17.63 15.08 4.05
CA GLU A 63 -17.71 16.54 3.94
C GLU A 63 -16.81 17.24 4.97
N LYS A 64 -16.41 16.54 6.04
CA LYS A 64 -15.47 17.07 7.03
C LYS A 64 -14.13 17.44 6.38
N CYS A 65 -13.74 16.69 5.35
CA CYS A 65 -12.51 16.91 4.59
C CYS A 65 -12.80 17.47 3.18
N HIS A 66 -13.83 16.96 2.51
CA HIS A 66 -14.22 17.36 1.16
C HIS A 66 -15.33 18.42 1.19
N THR A 67 -14.99 19.63 1.63
CA THR A 67 -15.86 20.78 1.39
C THR A 67 -15.77 21.16 -0.09
N SER A 68 -16.90 21.55 -0.71
CA SER A 68 -17.01 21.85 -2.15
C SER A 68 -16.14 23.01 -2.66
N SER A 69 -15.34 23.64 -1.78
CA SER A 69 -14.45 24.77 -2.08
C SER A 69 -13.03 24.63 -1.52
N SER A 70 -12.68 23.53 -0.83
CA SER A 70 -11.29 23.35 -0.38
C SER A 70 -10.46 22.72 -1.49
N PRO A 71 -9.29 23.28 -1.83
CA PRO A 71 -8.30 22.51 -2.56
C PRO A 71 -8.01 21.26 -1.73
N GLU A 72 -8.01 20.11 -2.38
CA GLU A 72 -7.40 18.90 -1.83
C GLU A 72 -5.99 19.26 -1.34
N ALA A 73 -5.47 18.59 -0.31
CA ALA A 73 -4.16 18.88 0.31
C ALA A 73 -2.93 18.81 -0.63
N ARG A 74 -3.14 18.69 -1.95
CA ARG A 74 -2.14 18.75 -3.01
C ARG A 74 -1.37 20.08 -2.93
N GLY A 75 -0.12 19.98 -2.50
CA GLY A 75 0.83 21.10 -2.50
C GLY A 75 0.98 21.83 -1.17
N VAL A 76 0.26 21.43 -0.12
CA VAL A 76 0.46 21.99 1.23
C VAL A 76 1.78 21.47 1.81
N GLY A 77 2.67 22.36 2.24
CA GLY A 77 3.95 22.02 2.84
C GLY A 77 3.85 21.71 4.34
N MET A 78 4.93 21.19 4.91
CA MET A 78 4.97 20.87 6.35
C MET A 78 4.89 22.12 7.23
N ASP A 79 5.30 23.29 6.74
CA ASP A 79 5.20 24.54 7.50
C ASP A 79 3.74 25.00 7.61
N GLU A 80 2.98 24.88 6.52
CA GLU A 80 1.54 25.11 6.52
C GLU A 80 0.81 24.12 7.43
N MET A 81 1.15 22.84 7.37
CA MET A 81 0.56 21.82 8.25
C MET A 81 0.88 22.11 9.73
N ARG A 82 2.09 22.55 10.05
CA ARG A 82 2.42 23.01 11.41
C ARG A 82 1.60 24.22 11.89
N ARG A 83 1.04 25.01 10.96
CA ARG A 83 0.14 26.12 11.25
C ARG A 83 -1.35 25.74 11.22
N GLY A 84 -1.66 24.44 11.22
CA GLY A 84 -3.03 23.94 11.30
C GLY A 84 -3.75 23.78 9.96
N GLN A 85 -3.03 23.79 8.83
CA GLN A 85 -3.65 23.56 7.52
C GLN A 85 -3.64 22.07 7.13
N ALA A 86 -4.60 21.66 6.30
CA ALA A 86 -4.74 20.30 5.77
C ALA A 86 -4.64 19.23 6.89
N CYS A 87 -3.64 18.35 6.85
CA CYS A 87 -3.42 17.31 7.86
C CYS A 87 -3.30 17.89 9.27
N GLY A 88 -2.65 19.05 9.40
CA GLY A 88 -2.40 19.70 10.68
C GLY A 88 -3.64 20.28 11.35
N ALA A 89 -4.77 20.40 10.64
CA ALA A 89 -6.03 20.87 11.22
C ALA A 89 -6.61 19.89 12.25
N CYS A 90 -6.24 18.61 12.14
CA CYS A 90 -6.66 17.56 13.06
C CYS A 90 -5.46 16.82 13.69
N HIS A 91 -4.31 16.77 13.02
CA HIS A 91 -3.06 16.28 13.62
C HIS A 91 -2.37 17.39 14.43
N ASP A 92 -3.14 18.12 15.24
CA ASP A 92 -2.69 19.22 16.10
C ASP A 92 -2.16 18.75 17.46
N GLY A 93 -2.41 17.48 17.81
CA GLY A 93 -2.08 16.89 19.11
C GLY A 93 -3.19 16.99 20.16
N GLU A 94 -4.37 17.49 19.76
CA GLU A 94 -5.51 17.73 20.65
C GLU A 94 -6.80 17.10 20.11
N THR A 95 -6.98 17.13 18.79
CA THR A 95 -8.18 16.64 18.12
C THR A 95 -8.35 15.13 18.31
N THR A 96 -9.51 14.76 18.82
CA THR A 96 -9.89 13.39 19.16
C THR A 96 -10.90 12.84 18.15
N ALA A 97 -10.66 11.62 17.67
CA ALA A 97 -11.50 10.95 16.70
C ALA A 97 -12.90 10.61 17.26
N PRO A 98 -13.99 10.90 16.52
CA PRO A 98 -15.37 10.66 16.97
C PRO A 98 -15.67 9.24 17.45
N HIS A 99 -15.22 8.22 16.71
CA HIS A 99 -15.55 6.82 17.03
C HIS A 99 -14.53 6.15 17.95
N THR A 100 -13.23 6.43 17.75
CA THR A 100 -12.18 5.71 18.48
C THR A 100 -11.78 6.40 19.79
N LEU A 101 -12.17 7.66 19.98
CA LEU A 101 -11.80 8.51 21.11
C LEU A 101 -10.28 8.65 21.30
N LYS A 102 -9.51 8.38 20.25
CA LYS A 102 -8.05 8.56 20.23
C LYS A 102 -7.70 9.92 19.69
N THR A 103 -6.78 10.60 20.36
CA THR A 103 -6.14 11.82 19.86
C THR A 103 -5.29 11.47 18.65
N ALA A 104 -5.43 12.25 17.57
CA ALA A 104 -4.60 12.09 16.39
C ALA A 104 -3.13 12.35 16.73
N ALA A 105 -2.21 11.58 16.12
CA ALA A 105 -0.78 11.80 16.30
C ALA A 105 -0.43 13.24 15.88
N PRO A 106 0.32 14.02 16.67
CA PRO A 106 0.62 15.40 16.32
C PRO A 106 1.49 15.48 15.07
N ILE A 107 1.34 16.55 14.29
CA ILE A 107 2.07 16.78 13.02
C ILE A 107 3.59 16.81 13.17
N ARG A 108 4.07 16.96 14.41
CA ARG A 108 5.49 16.94 14.78
C ARG A 108 6.03 15.52 14.95
N ASP A 109 5.17 14.51 15.06
CA ASP A 109 5.55 13.10 15.03
C ASP A 109 5.73 12.64 13.58
N CYS A 110 6.91 12.90 13.04
CA CYS A 110 7.19 12.69 11.62
C CYS A 110 6.95 11.23 11.18
N ALA A 111 7.27 10.27 12.05
CA ALA A 111 7.17 8.84 11.76
C ALA A 111 5.72 8.32 11.76
N ALA A 112 4.77 9.09 12.32
CA ALA A 112 3.36 8.72 12.31
C ALA A 112 2.74 8.76 10.89
N CYS A 113 3.30 9.56 9.99
CA CYS A 113 2.79 9.72 8.63
C CYS A 113 3.84 9.41 7.57
N HIS A 114 5.07 9.91 7.74
CA HIS A 114 6.15 9.64 6.80
C HIS A 114 6.68 8.24 7.06
N MET A 115 6.35 7.33 6.15
CA MET A 115 6.85 5.96 6.23
C MET A 115 8.37 6.00 6.02
N PRO A 116 9.19 5.51 6.97
CA PRO A 116 10.59 5.23 6.69
C PRO A 116 10.62 4.07 5.70
N GLY A 117 10.62 4.39 4.41
CA GLY A 117 10.33 3.37 3.40
C GLY A 117 10.11 3.90 1.99
N ALA A 118 10.80 4.99 1.62
CA ALA A 118 11.35 4.98 0.26
C ALA A 118 12.27 3.75 0.14
N ASP A 119 12.48 3.26 -1.08
CA ASP A 119 13.28 2.06 -1.37
C ASP A 119 14.45 1.90 -0.40
N ILE A 120 14.47 0.80 0.34
CA ILE A 120 15.51 0.49 1.32
C ILE A 120 16.61 -0.33 0.64
N VAL A 121 17.81 -0.31 1.20
CA VAL A 121 18.88 -1.23 0.79
C VAL A 121 19.08 -2.21 1.93
N ILE A 122 18.89 -3.49 1.65
CA ILE A 122 19.10 -4.58 2.60
C ILE A 122 20.55 -5.07 2.43
N PRO A 123 21.43 -4.86 3.43
CA PRO A 123 22.80 -5.36 3.34
C PRO A 123 22.83 -6.89 3.44
N MET A 124 23.68 -7.50 2.63
CA MET A 124 23.89 -8.95 2.60
C MET A 124 25.30 -9.27 3.08
N ASN A 125 25.45 -10.35 3.85
CA ASN A 125 26.78 -10.70 4.39
C ASN A 125 27.76 -11.20 3.31
N ARG A 126 27.26 -11.82 2.24
CA ARG A 126 28.08 -12.53 1.24
C ARG A 126 27.71 -12.26 -0.22
N MET A 127 26.71 -11.41 -0.45
CA MET A 127 26.22 -11.07 -1.79
C MET A 127 26.12 -9.56 -1.92
N ASP A 128 25.91 -9.08 -3.15
CA ASP A 128 25.58 -7.69 -3.37
C ASP A 128 24.33 -7.28 -2.58
N PRO A 129 24.24 -6.02 -2.13
CA PRO A 129 23.09 -5.55 -1.38
C PRO A 129 21.81 -5.62 -2.22
N VAL A 130 20.68 -5.73 -1.53
CA VAL A 130 19.36 -5.86 -2.16
C VAL A 130 18.57 -4.56 -2.00
N PRO A 131 18.42 -3.73 -3.04
CA PRO A 131 17.39 -2.70 -3.05
C PRO A 131 15.99 -3.33 -2.97
N PHE A 132 15.20 -2.86 -2.02
CA PHE A 132 13.82 -3.29 -1.81
C PHE A 132 12.87 -2.09 -1.85
N SER A 133 11.91 -2.14 -2.77
CA SER A 133 10.91 -1.09 -2.93
C SER A 133 9.59 -1.45 -2.27
N HIS A 134 9.20 -0.70 -1.23
CA HIS A 134 7.86 -0.82 -0.65
C HIS A 134 6.77 -0.47 -1.67
N LEU A 135 7.03 0.46 -2.59
CA LEU A 135 6.05 0.87 -3.62
C LEU A 135 5.75 -0.24 -4.63
N ARG A 136 6.75 -1.05 -4.97
CA ARG A 136 6.59 -2.20 -5.87
C ARG A 136 5.77 -3.33 -5.22
N HIS A 137 5.85 -3.47 -3.90
CA HIS A 137 5.21 -4.55 -3.16
C HIS A 137 3.84 -4.16 -2.62
N LEU A 138 3.66 -2.91 -2.19
CA LEU A 138 2.38 -2.42 -1.70
C LEU A 138 1.43 -2.11 -2.88
N ALA A 139 0.12 -2.21 -2.67
CA ALA A 139 -0.88 -1.63 -3.57
C ALA A 139 -1.44 -0.33 -2.96
N PRO A 140 -0.77 0.82 -3.18
CA PRO A 140 -1.26 2.11 -2.70
C PRO A 140 -2.37 2.70 -3.60
N GLY A 141 -2.97 1.93 -4.51
CA GLY A 141 -4.00 2.40 -5.46
C GLY A 141 -4.94 1.28 -5.94
N PRO A 142 -5.98 1.62 -6.72
CA PRO A 142 -7.10 0.72 -7.07
C PRO A 142 -6.77 -0.35 -8.10
N ASP A 143 -5.59 -0.28 -8.74
CA ASP A 143 -5.09 -1.30 -9.65
C ASP A 143 -4.00 -2.15 -8.96
N PRO A 144 -4.37 -3.27 -8.31
CA PRO A 144 -3.41 -4.17 -7.70
C PRO A 144 -2.60 -4.97 -8.72
N SER A 145 -2.87 -4.85 -10.03
CA SER A 145 -2.15 -5.60 -11.07
C SER A 145 -0.77 -5.01 -11.39
N ALA A 146 -0.54 -3.73 -11.06
CA ALA A 146 0.73 -3.04 -11.27
C ALA A 146 1.77 -3.26 -10.14
N SER A 147 1.38 -3.90 -9.03
CA SER A 147 2.24 -4.09 -7.85
C SER A 147 2.03 -5.46 -7.18
N GLY A 148 2.75 -5.71 -6.09
CA GLY A 148 2.61 -6.93 -5.29
C GLY A 148 1.27 -7.06 -4.56
N GLY A 149 0.43 -6.01 -4.53
CA GLY A 149 -0.90 -6.09 -3.91
C GLY A 149 -0.88 -6.18 -2.38
N PHE A 150 0.26 -6.00 -1.73
CA PHE A 150 0.39 -6.23 -0.30
C PHE A 150 -0.04 -5.00 0.53
N ASN A 151 -0.39 -5.25 1.78
CA ASN A 151 -0.52 -4.27 2.84
C ASN A 151 0.59 -4.48 3.90
N CYS A 152 0.75 -3.54 4.83
CA CYS A 152 1.85 -3.56 5.80
C CYS A 152 1.87 -4.83 6.67
N ARG A 153 0.69 -5.39 6.98
CA ARG A 153 0.55 -6.56 7.88
C ARG A 153 0.86 -7.88 7.18
N ASP A 154 0.90 -7.88 5.85
CA ASP A 154 1.31 -9.06 5.08
C ASP A 154 2.82 -9.33 5.23
N CYS A 155 3.59 -8.32 5.68
CA CYS A 155 5.03 -8.43 5.87
C CYS A 155 5.50 -8.20 7.31
N HIS A 156 4.75 -7.42 8.10
CA HIS A 156 5.14 -6.99 9.44
C HIS A 156 4.14 -7.43 10.52
N PRO A 157 4.61 -7.86 11.69
CA PRO A 157 6.02 -7.99 12.10
C PRO A 157 6.73 -9.24 11.56
N ALA A 158 5.99 -10.13 10.89
CA ALA A 158 6.53 -11.32 10.27
C ALA A 158 6.04 -11.42 8.82
N PRO A 159 6.89 -11.84 7.86
CA PRO A 159 8.25 -12.36 8.05
C PRO A 159 9.34 -11.32 8.37
N PHE A 160 9.07 -10.01 8.32
CA PHE A 160 10.07 -8.98 8.56
C PHE A 160 9.68 -8.05 9.71
N GLU A 161 10.59 -7.82 10.65
CA GLU A 161 10.34 -6.89 11.74
C GLU A 161 10.54 -5.44 11.27
N ARG A 162 9.76 -4.49 11.82
CA ARG A 162 10.00 -3.06 11.55
C ARG A 162 11.04 -2.51 12.51
N THR A 163 12.14 -1.99 11.97
CA THR A 163 13.17 -1.32 12.76
C THR A 163 13.34 0.12 12.32
N LEU A 164 13.63 1.02 13.26
CA LEU A 164 13.90 2.43 12.95
C LEU A 164 15.25 2.63 12.24
N LYS A 165 16.16 1.66 12.36
CA LYS A 165 17.53 1.71 11.82
C LYS A 165 17.69 0.96 10.49
N GLY A 166 16.62 0.36 9.98
CA GLY A 166 16.69 -0.57 8.84
C GLY A 166 17.15 -1.98 9.26
N PRO A 167 17.03 -2.97 8.35
CA PRO A 167 17.42 -4.33 8.64
C PRO A 167 18.95 -4.43 8.83
N PRO A 168 19.44 -5.23 9.80
CA PRO A 168 20.86 -5.56 9.89
C PRO A 168 21.29 -6.37 8.67
N ALA A 169 22.61 -6.49 8.47
CA ALA A 169 23.15 -7.37 7.44
C ALA A 169 22.72 -8.82 7.72
N MET A 170 22.23 -9.50 6.69
CA MET A 170 21.60 -10.81 6.82
C MET A 170 22.03 -11.79 5.74
N GLU A 171 21.76 -13.07 5.99
CA GLU A 171 21.75 -14.14 5.01
C GLU A 171 20.32 -14.69 4.96
N VAL A 172 19.77 -14.80 3.75
CA VAL A 172 18.41 -15.28 3.52
C VAL A 172 18.47 -16.43 2.51
N PRO A 173 17.81 -17.58 2.75
CA PRO A 173 17.76 -18.64 1.75
C PRO A 173 16.90 -18.22 0.55
N HIS A 174 17.23 -18.74 -0.64
CA HIS A 174 16.43 -18.51 -1.85
C HIS A 174 15.26 -19.49 -2.01
N GLU A 175 15.21 -20.55 -1.19
CA GLU A 175 14.21 -21.62 -1.30
C GLU A 175 13.18 -21.61 -0.16
N SER A 176 13.45 -20.91 0.94
CA SER A 176 12.57 -20.82 2.11
C SER A 176 12.90 -19.59 2.95
N GLY A 177 11.92 -19.08 3.70
CA GLY A 177 12.10 -17.93 4.58
C GLY A 177 12.24 -16.60 3.84
N GLY A 178 12.03 -15.51 4.58
CA GLY A 178 12.21 -14.15 4.08
C GLY A 178 11.51 -13.89 2.74
N CYS A 179 12.29 -13.50 1.72
CA CYS A 179 11.76 -13.18 0.38
C CYS A 179 11.15 -14.39 -0.32
N ALA A 180 11.68 -15.60 -0.08
CA ALA A 180 11.25 -16.84 -0.73
C ALA A 180 9.85 -17.30 -0.28
N GLU A 181 9.31 -16.75 0.82
CA GLU A 181 7.91 -16.99 1.22
C GLU A 181 6.91 -16.53 0.15
N CYS A 182 7.25 -15.49 -0.62
CA CYS A 182 6.44 -14.99 -1.73
C CYS A 182 7.13 -15.18 -3.09
N HIS A 183 8.44 -14.96 -3.17
CA HIS A 183 9.25 -15.23 -4.36
C HIS A 183 9.58 -16.73 -4.46
N ASN A 184 8.57 -17.59 -4.53
CA ASN A 184 8.69 -19.04 -4.71
C ASN A 184 8.11 -19.53 -6.05
N GLY A 185 7.57 -18.64 -6.88
CA GLY A 185 6.97 -19.01 -8.16
C GLY A 185 5.62 -19.73 -8.05
N ARG A 186 5.02 -19.81 -6.86
CA ARG A 186 3.72 -20.45 -6.65
C ARG A 186 2.58 -19.47 -6.89
N GLN A 187 1.45 -19.99 -7.37
CA GLN A 187 0.23 -19.21 -7.48
C GLN A 187 -0.26 -18.77 -6.09
N ARG A 188 -0.78 -17.55 -6.02
CA ARG A 188 -1.36 -17.01 -4.80
C ARG A 188 -2.84 -17.36 -4.75
N ALA A 189 -3.34 -17.67 -3.55
CA ALA A 189 -4.74 -18.01 -3.32
C ALA A 189 -5.71 -16.85 -3.64
N ASP A 190 -5.22 -15.61 -3.56
CA ASP A 190 -5.98 -14.39 -3.84
C ASP A 190 -5.97 -13.98 -5.33
N GLY A 191 -5.41 -14.82 -6.22
CA GLY A 191 -5.38 -14.56 -7.67
C GLY A 191 -4.44 -13.44 -8.11
N ARG A 192 -3.67 -12.85 -7.20
CA ARG A 192 -2.71 -11.78 -7.50
C ARG A 192 -1.49 -12.30 -8.26
N PRO A 193 -0.71 -11.41 -8.92
CA PRO A 193 0.43 -11.81 -9.74
C PRO A 193 1.42 -12.72 -9.02
N VAL A 194 1.90 -13.74 -9.72
CA VAL A 194 2.91 -14.66 -9.24
C VAL A 194 4.27 -13.98 -9.25
N ALA A 195 4.91 -13.90 -8.08
CA ALA A 195 6.28 -13.43 -8.00
C ALA A 195 7.24 -14.50 -8.54
N PHE A 196 8.26 -14.08 -9.29
CA PHE A 196 9.28 -15.00 -9.79
C PHE A 196 10.04 -15.64 -8.61
N PRO A 197 10.51 -16.91 -8.75
CA PRO A 197 11.24 -17.57 -7.69
C PRO A 197 12.60 -16.90 -7.44
N ALA A 198 12.96 -16.71 -6.16
CA ALA A 198 14.20 -16.04 -5.74
C ALA A 198 15.47 -16.79 -6.17
N THR A 199 15.36 -18.06 -6.54
CA THR A 199 16.44 -18.87 -7.14
C THR A 199 16.81 -18.46 -8.57
N ARG A 200 16.11 -17.48 -9.17
CA ARG A 200 16.35 -17.00 -10.54
C ARG A 200 16.37 -15.49 -10.59
N ARG A 201 16.92 -14.95 -11.68
CA ARG A 201 17.00 -13.51 -11.96
C ARG A 201 17.75 -12.74 -10.86
N CYS A 202 18.91 -13.26 -10.46
CA CYS A 202 19.69 -12.77 -9.31
C CYS A 202 19.86 -11.25 -9.31
N LEU A 203 20.20 -10.67 -10.47
CA LEU A 203 20.43 -9.23 -10.66
C LEU A 203 19.16 -8.36 -10.55
N THR A 204 17.98 -8.96 -10.43
CA THR A 204 16.74 -8.22 -10.14
C THR A 204 16.69 -7.79 -8.68
N CYS A 205 17.38 -8.51 -7.79
CA CYS A 205 17.44 -8.21 -6.37
C CYS A 205 18.85 -7.80 -5.96
N HIS A 206 19.88 -8.56 -6.33
CA HIS A 206 21.27 -8.28 -5.99
C HIS A 206 21.86 -7.29 -6.99
N VAL A 207 22.09 -6.06 -6.55
CA VAL A 207 22.62 -5.00 -7.40
C VAL A 207 23.99 -4.59 -6.87
N PRO A 208 25.07 -4.75 -7.65
CA PRO A 208 26.38 -4.32 -7.22
C PRO A 208 26.36 -2.82 -6.93
N PRO A 209 27.04 -2.36 -5.87
CA PRO A 209 27.15 -0.93 -5.60
C PRO A 209 27.81 -0.25 -6.81
N GLU A 210 27.32 0.93 -7.19
CA GLU A 210 27.91 1.69 -8.30
C GLU A 210 29.42 1.85 -8.07
N PRO A 211 30.27 1.56 -9.07
CA PRO A 211 31.69 1.84 -8.95
C PRO A 211 31.88 3.34 -8.73
N PRO A 212 32.86 3.76 -7.91
CA PRO A 212 33.11 5.18 -7.69
C PRO A 212 33.31 5.87 -9.03
N ALA A 213 32.64 7.01 -9.22
CA ALA A 213 32.70 7.78 -10.46
C ALA A 213 34.17 7.96 -10.87
N ARG A 214 34.54 7.44 -12.04
CA ARG A 214 35.87 7.68 -12.59
C ARG A 214 36.00 9.18 -12.80
N ASN A 215 37.00 9.77 -12.14
CA ASN A 215 37.37 11.16 -12.33
C ASN A 215 37.90 11.31 -13.76
N ILE A 216 37.03 11.68 -14.70
CA ILE A 216 37.42 12.08 -16.05
C ILE A 216 37.93 13.53 -15.97
N GLN A 217 39.18 13.65 -15.54
CA GLN A 217 40.02 14.82 -15.76
C GLN A 217 41.24 14.33 -16.54
N GLU A 218 41.13 14.31 -17.87
CA GLU A 218 42.26 14.40 -18.81
C GLU A 218 42.03 15.61 -19.71
#